data_AF-A0A2W6WEJ2-F1
#
_entry.id   AF-A0A2W6WEJ2-F1
#
_cell.length_a   1.000
_cell.length_b   1.000
_cell.length_c   1.000
_cell.angle_alpha   90.00
_cell.angle_beta   90.00
_cell.angle_gamma   90.00
#
_symmetry.space_group_name_H-M   'P 1'
#
loop_
_entity.id
_entity.type
_entity.pdbx_description
1 polymer ?
#
loop_
_entity_poly.entity_id
_entity_poly.type
_entity_poly.pdbx_seq_one_letter_code
_entity_poly.pdbx_strand_id
1 'polypeptide(L)'
;MRAVLLWLGAAAFLAVGILSAVGGEPTILIGFTAFPVVGALILTHDLHNGVGWLLYAIGALWTLSTLLFVTGAIAASPALEAVYSALAWPLWVCMPLIGVIFPTGRAQTRLGQWMLVLTLAVAVVAALATLVWTPMYTSGRDNPLAIPGWLPAVNLVLNVVVPAFAVALVGILVDLGIRWFRSVGTERLQYRWLLFALAVVIVQLMTTGIVSTLLPEGSPLQTVLGVTGIIINLIPIAIYIAISRHGLYDIGRVVSRTITYAIVLVAVIAVYAGTVIGIGSLLPSDSPVPVAASTLLAAAVFLPILRTVERRLDRRFDRPRYDAERIVDEFGAHVQVDVDPLTTVPELRAAVERSLQPVAVGMWLR
;
A
#
# COMPACT_ATOMS: atom_id res chain seq x y z
N MET A 1 25.55 20.38 -2.74
CA MET A 1 26.30 19.10 -2.56
C MET A 1 25.45 18.01 -1.88
N ARG A 2 24.82 18.25 -0.72
CA ARG A 2 24.06 17.22 0.01
C ARG A 2 22.81 16.69 -0.71
N ALA A 3 22.00 17.56 -1.32
CA ALA A 3 20.84 17.14 -2.11
C ALA A 3 21.25 16.27 -3.31
N VAL A 4 22.38 16.58 -3.95
CA VAL A 4 22.92 15.80 -5.08
C VAL A 4 23.28 14.39 -4.62
N LEU A 5 23.87 14.21 -3.43
CA LEU A 5 24.18 12.88 -2.88
C LEU A 5 22.93 12.04 -2.62
N LEU A 6 21.85 12.66 -2.10
CA LEU A 6 20.57 11.96 -1.88
C LEU A 6 19.94 11.50 -3.19
N TRP A 7 19.96 12.35 -4.22
CA TRP A 7 19.44 12.01 -5.54
C TRP A 7 20.30 11.01 -6.29
N LEU A 8 21.63 11.07 -6.16
CA LEU A 8 22.54 10.05 -6.70
C LEU A 8 22.29 8.69 -6.06
N GLY A 9 22.05 8.64 -4.75
CA GLY A 9 21.63 7.41 -4.06
C GLY A 9 20.29 6.90 -4.59
N ALA A 10 19.27 7.75 -4.67
CA ALA A 10 17.97 7.42 -5.25
C ALA A 10 18.06 6.87 -6.68
N ALA A 11 18.88 7.50 -7.54
CA ALA A 11 19.11 7.06 -8.90
C ALA A 11 19.84 5.71 -8.97
N ALA A 12 20.85 5.49 -8.12
CA ALA A 12 21.51 4.19 -8.00
C ALA A 12 20.51 3.09 -7.58
N PHE A 13 19.58 3.40 -6.68
CA PHE A 13 18.55 2.44 -6.28
C PHE A 13 17.60 2.06 -7.41
N LEU A 14 17.14 3.05 -8.18
CA LEU A 14 16.31 2.78 -9.37
C LEU A 14 17.07 1.94 -10.40
N ALA A 15 18.34 2.23 -10.63
CA ALA A 15 19.17 1.47 -11.56
C ALA A 15 19.32 0.00 -11.12
N VAL A 16 19.59 -0.26 -9.84
CA VAL A 16 19.69 -1.62 -9.31
C VAL A 16 18.35 -2.36 -9.42
N GLY A 17 17.21 -1.69 -9.21
CA GLY A 17 15.89 -2.30 -9.36
C GLY A 17 15.52 -2.67 -10.78
N ILE A 18 15.93 -1.85 -11.73
CA ILE A 18 15.75 -2.17 -13.15
C ILE A 18 16.65 -3.35 -13.53
N LEU A 19 17.91 -3.35 -13.09
CA LEU A 19 18.85 -4.45 -13.34
C LEU A 19 18.37 -5.79 -12.74
N SER A 20 17.83 -5.79 -11.52
CA SER A 20 17.29 -7.00 -10.90
C SER A 20 16.05 -7.52 -11.63
N ALA A 21 15.17 -6.62 -12.08
CA ALA A 21 13.98 -7.00 -12.84
C ALA A 21 14.34 -7.65 -14.19
N VAL A 22 15.36 -7.13 -14.87
CA VAL A 22 15.88 -7.71 -16.12
C VAL A 22 16.55 -9.07 -15.87
N GLY A 23 17.13 -9.28 -14.69
CA GLY A 23 17.75 -10.54 -14.27
C GLY A 23 16.80 -11.69 -13.91
N GLY A 24 15.48 -11.49 -13.99
CA GLY A 24 14.49 -12.55 -13.73
C GLY A 24 13.96 -12.62 -12.29
N GLU A 25 14.33 -11.68 -11.41
CA GLU A 25 13.86 -11.55 -10.02
C GLU A 25 13.09 -10.22 -9.82
N PRO A 26 11.87 -10.07 -10.39
CA PRO A 26 11.24 -8.76 -10.57
C PRO A 26 10.45 -8.21 -9.37
N THR A 27 10.13 -8.99 -8.34
CA THR A 27 9.02 -8.65 -7.42
C THR A 27 9.43 -7.85 -6.19
N ILE A 28 10.60 -8.13 -5.60
CA ILE A 28 10.98 -7.51 -4.32
C ILE A 28 11.52 -6.08 -4.52
N LEU A 29 12.41 -5.82 -5.48
CA LEU A 29 13.02 -4.48 -5.56
C LEU A 29 12.10 -3.40 -6.08
N ILE A 30 11.28 -3.69 -7.10
CA ILE A 30 10.33 -2.70 -7.64
C ILE A 30 9.40 -2.24 -6.50
N GLY A 31 9.04 -3.14 -5.59
CA GLY A 31 8.31 -2.87 -4.35
C GLY A 31 8.91 -1.80 -3.43
N PHE A 32 10.24 -1.64 -3.39
CA PHE A 32 10.88 -0.70 -2.47
C PHE A 32 11.47 0.55 -3.13
N THR A 33 11.40 0.68 -4.46
CA THR A 33 11.97 1.82 -5.21
C THR A 33 11.42 3.19 -4.81
N ALA A 34 10.16 3.29 -4.38
CA ALA A 34 9.59 4.57 -3.96
C ALA A 34 10.10 5.03 -2.58
N PHE A 35 10.57 4.12 -1.73
CA PHE A 35 11.07 4.46 -0.39
C PHE A 35 12.25 5.43 -0.41
N PRO A 36 13.36 5.15 -1.11
CA PRO A 36 14.48 6.08 -1.12
C PRO A 36 14.20 7.33 -1.95
N VAL A 37 13.39 7.25 -3.01
CA VAL A 37 13.00 8.43 -3.81
C VAL A 37 12.18 9.40 -2.96
N VAL A 38 11.14 8.91 -2.28
CA VAL A 38 10.33 9.73 -1.37
C VAL A 38 11.15 10.20 -0.17
N GLY A 39 12.00 9.33 0.41
CA GLY A 39 12.90 9.70 1.49
C GLY A 39 13.80 10.87 1.09
N ALA A 40 14.44 10.81 -0.09
CA ALA A 40 15.24 11.88 -0.64
C ALA A 40 14.42 13.16 -0.88
N LEU A 41 13.22 13.04 -1.46
CA LEU A 41 12.31 14.17 -1.66
C LEU A 41 11.97 14.88 -0.34
N ILE A 42 11.61 14.14 0.71
CA ILE A 42 11.31 14.71 2.02
C ILE A 42 12.55 15.39 2.61
N LEU A 43 13.70 14.72 2.56
CA LEU A 43 14.96 15.24 3.11
C LEU A 43 15.49 16.46 2.36
N THR A 44 15.17 16.63 1.07
CA THR A 44 15.53 17.84 0.32
C THR A 44 14.76 19.07 0.79
N HIS A 45 13.56 18.89 1.36
CA HIS A 45 12.75 19.96 1.92
C HIS A 45 13.00 20.17 3.42
N ASP A 46 13.12 19.09 4.20
CA ASP A 46 13.40 19.12 5.63
C ASP A 46 14.33 17.98 6.07
N LEU A 47 15.60 18.33 6.31
CA LEU A 47 16.65 17.40 6.74
C LEU A 47 16.49 16.89 8.18
N HIS A 48 15.66 17.54 9.00
CA HIS A 48 15.42 17.13 10.39
C HIS A 48 14.25 16.14 10.50
N ASN A 49 13.59 15.83 9.38
CA ASN A 49 12.45 14.93 9.37
C ASN A 49 12.90 13.46 9.48
N GLY A 50 12.64 12.86 10.64
CA GLY A 50 12.96 11.46 10.91
C GLY A 50 12.25 10.47 9.98
N VAL A 51 11.07 10.80 9.44
CA VAL A 51 10.36 9.95 8.47
C VAL A 51 11.16 9.84 7.17
N GLY A 52 11.70 10.96 6.68
CA GLY A 52 12.50 10.98 5.44
C GLY A 52 13.75 10.11 5.57
N TRP A 53 14.45 10.20 6.70
CA TRP A 53 15.61 9.36 7.00
C TRP A 53 15.26 7.88 7.10
N LEU A 54 14.15 7.53 7.77
CA LEU A 54 13.72 6.15 7.89
C LEU A 54 13.37 5.55 6.52
N LEU A 55 12.62 6.26 5.68
CA LEU A 55 12.29 5.82 4.32
C LEU A 55 13.54 5.66 3.45
N TYR A 56 14.50 6.59 3.56
CA TYR A 56 15.76 6.50 2.83
C TYR A 56 16.61 5.30 3.29
N ALA A 57 16.72 5.08 4.61
CA ALA A 57 17.46 3.95 5.19
C ALA A 57 16.84 2.61 4.77
N ILE A 58 15.51 2.50 4.81
CA ILE A 58 14.78 1.33 4.32
C ILE A 58 15.14 1.04 2.86
N GLY A 59 15.02 2.03 1.97
CA GLY A 59 15.36 1.88 0.56
C GLY A 59 16.80 1.44 0.33
N ALA A 60 17.72 2.04 1.09
CA ALA A 60 19.15 1.74 1.01
C ALA A 60 19.47 0.30 1.44
N LEU A 61 18.91 -0.15 2.55
CA LEU A 61 19.14 -1.50 3.07
C LEU A 61 18.56 -2.56 2.13
N TRP A 62 17.34 -2.36 1.59
CA TRP A 62 16.73 -3.28 0.62
C TRP A 62 17.53 -3.37 -0.68
N THR A 63 18.05 -2.25 -1.14
CA THR A 63 18.87 -2.25 -2.35
C THR A 63 20.22 -2.93 -2.14
N LEU A 64 20.88 -2.67 -1.01
CA LEU A 64 22.12 -3.36 -0.66
C LEU A 64 21.88 -4.88 -0.56
N SER A 65 20.81 -5.30 0.12
CA SER A 65 20.41 -6.70 0.23
C SER A 65 20.29 -7.37 -1.13
N THR A 66 19.65 -6.69 -2.10
CA THR A 66 19.44 -7.28 -3.42
C THR A 66 20.69 -7.23 -4.30
N LEU A 67 21.52 -6.20 -4.17
CA LEU A 67 22.81 -6.15 -4.86
C LEU A 67 23.68 -7.35 -4.45
N LEU A 68 23.74 -7.64 -3.14
CA LEU A 68 24.49 -8.78 -2.61
C LEU A 68 23.92 -10.13 -3.10
N PHE A 69 22.61 -10.21 -3.29
CA PHE A 69 21.94 -11.39 -3.83
C PHE A 69 22.20 -11.57 -5.34
N VAL A 70 21.92 -10.56 -6.16
CA VAL A 70 22.04 -10.61 -7.63
C VAL A 70 23.49 -10.82 -8.09
N THR A 71 24.47 -10.24 -7.38
CA THR A 71 25.89 -10.46 -7.68
C THR A 71 26.40 -11.85 -7.28
N GLY A 72 25.59 -12.66 -6.59
CA GLY A 72 25.99 -13.95 -6.05
C GLY A 72 26.98 -13.84 -4.88
N ALA A 73 27.24 -12.64 -4.36
CA ALA A 73 28.18 -12.42 -3.26
C ALA A 73 27.78 -13.22 -2.01
N ILE A 74 26.48 -13.28 -1.71
CA ILE A 74 25.92 -14.08 -0.61
C ILE A 74 26.27 -15.56 -0.80
N ALA A 75 26.02 -16.12 -1.99
CA ALA A 75 26.25 -17.53 -2.28
C ALA A 75 27.75 -17.90 -2.28
N ALA A 76 28.62 -16.93 -2.57
CA ALA A 76 30.07 -17.09 -2.62
C ALA A 76 30.75 -17.15 -1.24
N SER A 77 30.12 -16.64 -0.18
CA SER A 77 30.71 -16.59 1.16
C SER A 77 29.70 -16.98 2.26
N PRO A 78 29.86 -18.15 2.90
CA PRO A 78 29.00 -18.58 4.01
C PRO A 78 28.96 -17.58 5.18
N ALA A 79 30.06 -16.86 5.45
CA ALA A 79 30.09 -15.84 6.49
C ALA A 79 29.27 -14.60 6.10
N LEU A 80 29.30 -14.21 4.82
CA LEU A 80 28.47 -13.10 4.32
C LEU A 80 26.99 -13.48 4.31
N GLU A 81 26.66 -14.73 3.98
CA GLU A 81 25.31 -15.26 4.07
C GLU A 81 24.76 -15.25 5.50
N ALA A 82 25.58 -15.61 6.49
CA ALA A 82 25.18 -15.55 7.90
C ALA A 82 24.87 -14.10 8.33
N VAL A 83 25.72 -13.14 7.96
CA VAL A 83 25.48 -11.71 8.22
C VAL A 83 24.22 -11.22 7.49
N TYR A 84 24.03 -11.62 6.23
CA TYR A 84 22.85 -11.28 5.46
C TYR A 84 21.56 -11.79 6.10
N SER A 85 21.55 -13.06 6.53
CA SER A 85 20.43 -13.69 7.22
C SER A 85 20.09 -12.96 8.53
N ALA A 86 21.11 -12.49 9.24
CA ALA A 86 20.94 -11.68 10.45
C ALA A 86 20.31 -10.30 10.19
N LEU A 87 20.68 -9.66 9.09
CA LEU A 87 20.18 -8.33 8.70
C LEU A 87 18.79 -8.35 8.07
N ALA A 88 18.27 -9.53 7.69
CA ALA A 88 16.92 -9.68 7.16
C ALA A 88 15.85 -9.21 8.17
N TRP A 89 16.03 -9.45 9.47
CA TRP A 89 15.09 -9.04 10.50
C TRP A 89 14.96 -7.52 10.65
N PRO A 90 16.05 -6.75 10.84
CA PRO A 90 16.02 -5.29 10.85
C PRO A 90 15.26 -4.68 9.66
N LEU A 91 15.41 -5.24 8.45
CA LEU A 91 14.73 -4.75 7.24
C LEU A 91 13.20 -4.74 7.36
N TRP A 92 12.62 -5.80 7.92
CA TRP A 92 11.17 -5.91 8.15
C TRP A 92 10.72 -5.09 9.35
N VAL A 93 11.55 -5.00 10.38
CA VAL A 93 11.25 -4.30 11.63
C VAL A 93 11.28 -2.77 11.48
N CYS A 94 11.99 -2.22 10.48
CA CYS A 94 11.96 -0.79 10.18
C CYS A 94 10.60 -0.28 9.67
N MET A 95 9.76 -1.14 9.06
CA MET A 95 8.48 -0.71 8.47
C MET A 95 7.47 -0.22 9.51
N PRO A 96 7.17 -0.97 10.61
CA PRO A 96 6.27 -0.51 11.65
C PRO A 96 6.73 0.80 12.32
N LEU A 97 8.03 1.06 12.37
CA LEU A 97 8.58 2.28 12.97
C LEU A 97 8.10 3.55 12.28
N ILE A 98 7.77 3.48 10.98
CA ILE A 98 7.15 4.58 10.24
C ILE A 98 5.87 5.02 10.97
N GLY A 99 5.05 4.05 11.39
CA GLY A 99 3.81 4.32 12.13
C GLY A 99 4.05 5.08 13.43
N VAL A 100 5.14 4.79 14.15
CA VAL A 100 5.48 5.43 15.43
C VAL A 100 5.90 6.88 15.28
N ILE A 101 6.72 7.18 14.26
CA ILE A 101 7.34 8.50 14.12
C ILE A 101 6.53 9.45 13.23
N PHE A 102 5.68 8.93 12.34
CA PHE A 102 4.80 9.71 11.48
C PHE A 102 3.78 10.50 12.31
N PRO A 103 3.39 11.75 11.97
CA PRO A 103 3.85 12.55 10.83
C PRO A 103 5.07 13.42 11.13
N THR A 104 5.39 13.65 12.39
CA THR A 104 6.40 14.65 12.82
C THR A 104 7.85 14.17 12.79
N GLY A 105 8.09 12.88 12.50
CA GLY A 105 9.42 12.26 12.53
C GLY A 105 9.94 11.92 13.92
N ARG A 106 9.07 11.94 14.94
CA ARG A 106 9.40 11.62 16.35
C ARG A 106 8.21 10.95 17.03
N ALA A 107 8.50 10.05 17.97
CA ALA A 107 7.47 9.42 18.79
C ALA A 107 6.80 10.45 19.74
N GLN A 108 5.51 10.69 19.54
CA GLN A 108 4.77 11.74 20.26
C GLN A 108 4.19 11.28 21.59
N THR A 109 3.86 9.99 21.73
CA THR A 109 3.26 9.44 22.96
C THR A 109 4.27 8.60 23.73
N ARG A 110 4.03 8.43 25.03
CA ARG A 110 4.81 7.49 25.86
C ARG A 110 4.70 6.06 25.32
N LEU A 111 3.50 5.63 24.90
CA LEU A 111 3.31 4.31 24.30
C LEU A 111 4.17 4.15 23.05
N GLY A 112 4.15 5.12 22.13
CA GLY A 112 4.97 5.12 20.92
C GLY A 112 6.47 5.06 21.23
N GLN A 113 6.95 5.75 22.27
CA GLN A 113 8.35 5.67 22.71
C GLN A 113 8.71 4.27 23.23
N TRP A 114 7.86 3.67 24.06
CA TRP A 114 8.05 2.29 24.52
C TRP A 114 8.04 1.30 23.37
N MET A 115 7.12 1.46 22.42
CA MET A 115 7.02 0.59 21.25
C MET A 115 8.21 0.77 20.30
N LEU A 116 8.74 1.99 20.13
CA LEU A 116 9.98 2.24 19.40
C LEU A 116 11.15 1.45 20.01
N VAL A 117 11.36 1.57 21.33
CA VAL A 117 12.44 0.89 22.05
C VAL A 117 12.27 -0.62 21.98
N LEU A 118 11.05 -1.13 22.23
CA LEU A 118 10.75 -2.55 22.14
C LEU A 118 11.04 -3.08 20.74
N THR A 119 10.58 -2.38 19.70
CA THR A 119 10.77 -2.78 18.30
C THR A 119 12.25 -2.82 17.93
N LEU A 120 13.04 -1.82 18.33
CA LEU A 120 14.48 -1.80 18.11
C LEU A 120 15.21 -2.88 18.90
N ALA A 121 14.83 -3.12 20.15
CA ALA A 121 15.40 -4.19 20.97
C ALA A 121 15.12 -5.56 20.36
N VAL A 122 13.88 -5.80 19.91
CA VAL A 122 13.49 -7.03 19.20
C VAL A 122 14.30 -7.20 17.92
N ALA A 123 14.51 -6.14 17.12
CA ALA A 123 15.34 -6.21 15.91
C ALA A 123 16.78 -6.63 16.21
N VAL A 124 17.39 -6.01 17.23
CA VAL A 124 18.78 -6.29 17.62
C VAL A 124 18.91 -7.72 18.16
N VAL A 125 18.01 -8.14 19.05
CA VAL A 125 18.01 -9.50 19.61
C VAL A 125 17.77 -10.53 18.51
N ALA A 126 16.83 -10.29 17.59
CA ALA A 126 16.58 -11.16 16.44
C ALA A 126 17.82 -11.29 15.55
N ALA A 127 18.47 -10.17 15.22
CA ALA A 127 19.67 -10.16 14.39
C ALA A 127 20.83 -10.92 15.06
N LEU A 128 21.07 -10.71 16.36
CA LEU A 128 22.12 -11.43 17.09
C LEU A 128 21.83 -12.93 17.20
N ALA A 129 20.57 -13.30 17.48
CA ALA A 129 20.17 -14.70 17.56
C ALA A 129 20.30 -15.40 16.21
N THR A 130 19.87 -14.75 15.12
CA THR A 130 19.97 -15.31 13.77
C THR A 130 21.39 -15.37 13.23
N LEU A 131 22.29 -14.47 13.66
CA LEU A 131 23.70 -14.49 13.28
C LEU A 131 24.39 -15.82 13.64
N VAL A 132 23.97 -16.43 14.74
CA VAL A 132 24.51 -17.71 15.25
C VAL A 132 23.53 -18.88 15.06
N TRP A 133 22.40 -18.67 14.38
CA TRP A 133 21.39 -19.70 14.12
C TRP A 133 21.80 -20.59 12.94
N THR A 134 21.46 -21.87 12.99
CA THR A 134 21.72 -22.85 11.92
C THR A 134 20.49 -23.73 11.72
N PRO A 135 20.12 -24.11 10.47
CA PRO A 135 20.76 -23.80 9.18
C PRO A 135 20.61 -22.33 8.74
N MET A 136 21.35 -21.85 7.74
CA MET A 136 21.17 -20.49 7.21
C MET A 136 19.87 -20.37 6.40
N TYR A 137 19.18 -19.23 6.52
CA TYR A 137 17.84 -19.03 5.92
C TYR A 137 17.84 -19.13 4.39
N THR A 138 18.89 -18.64 3.73
CA THR A 138 18.93 -18.54 2.26
C THR A 138 19.31 -19.87 1.60
N SER A 139 20.40 -20.52 2.02
CA SER A 139 20.90 -21.75 1.37
C SER A 139 20.55 -23.05 2.10
N GLY A 140 20.08 -22.99 3.34
CA GLY A 140 19.88 -24.17 4.19
C GLY A 140 21.17 -24.85 4.65
N ARG A 141 22.35 -24.28 4.34
CA ARG A 141 23.65 -24.80 4.77
C ARG A 141 23.90 -24.55 6.25
N ASP A 142 24.84 -25.30 6.82
CA ASP A 142 25.31 -25.07 8.18
C ASP A 142 25.97 -23.69 8.31
N ASN A 143 25.54 -22.93 9.31
CA ASN A 143 26.08 -21.61 9.57
C ASN A 143 27.49 -21.72 10.19
N PRO A 144 28.55 -21.18 9.55
CA PRO A 144 29.91 -21.22 10.08
C PRO A 144 30.09 -20.37 11.35
N LEU A 145 29.19 -19.41 11.61
CA LEU A 145 29.16 -18.59 12.82
C LEU A 145 28.32 -19.21 13.94
N ALA A 146 27.70 -20.37 13.72
CA ALA A 146 26.94 -21.05 14.75
C ALA A 146 27.85 -21.51 15.90
N ILE A 147 27.35 -21.34 17.12
CA ILE A 147 28.04 -21.80 18.32
C ILE A 147 27.51 -23.19 18.68
N PRO A 148 28.34 -24.25 18.67
CA PRO A 148 27.91 -25.59 19.03
C PRO A 148 27.26 -25.62 20.42
N GLY A 149 26.10 -26.28 20.53
CA GLY A 149 25.34 -26.42 21.78
C GLY A 149 24.43 -25.23 22.14
N TRP A 150 24.50 -24.10 21.43
CA TRP A 150 23.64 -22.94 21.71
C TRP A 150 22.29 -22.98 20.99
N LEU A 151 22.10 -23.89 20.03
CA LEU A 151 20.89 -23.95 19.21
C LEU A 151 19.58 -23.97 20.03
N PRO A 152 19.44 -24.72 21.15
CA PRO A 152 18.23 -24.66 21.97
C PRO A 152 17.97 -23.27 22.58
N ALA A 153 19.02 -22.59 23.03
CA ALA A 153 18.92 -21.25 23.60
C ALA A 153 18.57 -20.21 22.52
N VAL A 154 19.19 -20.30 21.34
CA VAL A 154 18.87 -19.44 20.20
C VAL A 154 17.42 -19.61 19.76
N ASN A 155 16.95 -20.86 19.65
CA ASN A 155 15.55 -21.15 19.32
C ASN A 155 14.58 -20.62 20.38
N LEU A 156 14.91 -20.74 21.67
CA LEU A 156 14.11 -20.14 22.75
C LEU A 156 14.02 -18.62 22.59
N VAL A 157 15.13 -17.95 22.29
CA VAL A 157 15.16 -16.50 22.05
C VAL A 157 14.30 -16.14 20.84
N LEU A 158 14.45 -16.84 19.71
CA LEU A 158 13.65 -16.58 18.50
C LEU A 158 12.15 -16.81 18.74
N ASN A 159 11.79 -17.81 19.55
CA ASN A 159 10.40 -18.07 19.95
C ASN A 159 9.81 -16.96 20.84
N VAL A 160 10.64 -16.16 21.52
CA VAL A 160 10.22 -14.98 22.30
C VAL A 160 10.22 -13.71 21.43
N VAL A 161 11.16 -13.59 20.48
CA VAL A 161 11.25 -12.47 19.53
C VAL A 161 9.97 -12.29 18.73
N VAL A 162 9.40 -13.38 18.20
CA VAL A 162 8.18 -13.32 17.39
C VAL A 162 6.97 -12.76 18.15
N PRO A 163 6.57 -13.27 19.33
CA PRO A 163 5.48 -12.70 20.10
C PRO A 163 5.81 -11.29 20.62
N ALA A 164 7.07 -10.99 20.97
CA ALA A 164 7.47 -9.64 21.36
C ALA A 164 7.31 -8.64 20.20
N PHE A 165 7.64 -9.04 18.96
CA PHE A 165 7.38 -8.25 17.77
C PHE A 165 5.88 -8.04 17.52
N ALA A 166 5.06 -9.07 17.72
CA ALA A 166 3.61 -8.97 17.60
C ALA A 166 3.02 -7.98 18.63
N VAL A 167 3.49 -8.03 19.88
CA VAL A 167 3.12 -7.05 20.93
C VAL A 167 3.52 -5.64 20.52
N ALA A 168 4.73 -5.46 19.99
CA ALA A 168 5.20 -4.18 19.49
C ALA A 168 4.29 -3.66 18.37
N LEU A 169 3.98 -4.49 17.37
CA LEU A 169 3.09 -4.14 16.26
C LEU A 169 1.70 -3.72 16.75
N VAL A 170 1.09 -4.48 17.66
CA VAL A 170 -0.20 -4.14 18.25
C VAL A 170 -0.11 -2.80 18.99
N GLY A 171 0.94 -2.59 19.79
CA GLY A 171 1.13 -1.32 20.50
C GLY A 171 1.33 -0.14 19.55
N ILE A 172 1.99 -0.32 18.41
CA ILE A 172 2.13 0.71 17.36
C ILE A 172 0.76 1.04 16.75
N LEU A 173 -0.06 0.03 16.46
CA LEU A 173 -1.41 0.23 15.93
C LEU A 173 -2.32 0.93 16.94
N VAL A 174 -2.22 0.56 18.23
CA VAL A 174 -2.93 1.22 19.32
C VAL A 174 -2.50 2.67 19.46
N ASP A 175 -1.20 2.96 19.42
CA ASP A 175 -0.67 4.32 19.44
C ASP A 175 -1.19 5.14 18.26
N LEU A 176 -1.16 4.57 17.04
CA LEU A 176 -1.68 5.19 15.84
C LEU A 176 -3.18 5.48 15.96
N GLY A 177 -3.95 4.56 16.55
CA GLY A 177 -5.37 4.72 16.86
C GLY A 177 -5.62 5.85 17.86
N ILE A 178 -4.86 5.91 18.96
CA ILE A 178 -4.96 6.98 19.96
C ILE A 178 -4.69 8.34 19.32
N ARG A 179 -3.64 8.45 18.50
CA ARG A 179 -3.30 9.71 17.80
C ARG A 179 -4.33 10.06 16.74
N TRP A 180 -4.84 9.08 16.01
CA TRP A 180 -5.95 9.25 15.07
C TRP A 180 -7.19 9.87 15.76
N PHE A 181 -7.63 9.32 16.90
CA PHE A 181 -8.81 9.81 17.60
C PHE A 181 -8.61 11.19 18.24
N ARG A 182 -7.37 11.56 18.57
CA ARG A 182 -7.03 12.88 19.10
C ARG A 182 -6.78 13.94 18.02
N SER A 183 -6.52 13.51 16.78
CA SER A 183 -6.18 14.41 15.68
C SER A 183 -7.39 15.22 15.18
N VAL A 184 -7.16 16.50 14.87
CA VAL A 184 -8.19 17.42 14.34
C VAL A 184 -7.64 18.12 13.08
N GLY A 185 -8.54 18.51 12.17
CA GLY A 185 -8.17 19.29 10.98
C GLY A 185 -7.22 18.55 10.05
N THR A 186 -6.09 19.19 9.71
CA THR A 186 -5.11 18.68 8.74
C THR A 186 -4.41 17.41 9.22
N GLU A 187 -4.11 17.29 10.51
CA GLU A 187 -3.40 16.12 11.04
C GLU A 187 -4.22 14.83 10.86
N ARG A 188 -5.55 14.92 11.01
CA ARG A 188 -6.45 13.79 10.77
C ARG A 188 -6.41 13.34 9.31
N LEU A 189 -6.29 14.25 8.35
CA LEU A 189 -6.16 13.89 6.94
C LEU A 189 -4.82 13.20 6.65
N GLN A 190 -3.74 13.56 7.34
CA GLN A 190 -2.44 12.88 7.21
C GLN A 190 -2.52 11.41 7.64
N TYR A 191 -3.14 11.15 8.78
CA TYR A 191 -3.36 9.78 9.24
C TYR A 191 -4.30 8.98 8.31
N ARG A 192 -5.29 9.61 7.64
CA ARG A 192 -6.14 8.91 6.66
C ARG A 192 -5.33 8.35 5.52
N TRP A 193 -4.40 9.13 4.97
CA TRP A 193 -3.53 8.70 3.88
C TRP A 193 -2.68 7.50 4.29
N LEU A 194 -2.02 7.57 5.45
CA LEU A 194 -1.20 6.47 5.96
C LEU A 194 -2.03 5.21 6.24
N LEU A 195 -3.15 5.35 6.96
CA LEU A 195 -4.02 4.22 7.30
C LEU A 195 -4.64 3.59 6.05
N PHE A 196 -5.01 4.39 5.05
CA PHE A 196 -5.50 3.89 3.77
C PHE A 196 -4.44 3.07 3.05
N ALA A 197 -3.22 3.59 2.91
CA ALA A 197 -2.12 2.85 2.29
C ALA A 197 -1.80 1.56 3.04
N LEU A 198 -1.77 1.62 4.37
CA LEU A 198 -1.52 0.45 5.21
C LEU A 198 -2.63 -0.61 5.04
N ALA A 199 -3.89 -0.20 5.01
CA ALA A 199 -5.02 -1.11 4.79
C ALA A 199 -4.91 -1.83 3.44
N VAL A 200 -4.59 -1.09 2.36
CA VAL A 200 -4.41 -1.68 1.03
C VAL A 200 -3.26 -2.69 1.02
N VAL A 201 -2.12 -2.37 1.63
CA VAL A 201 -0.98 -3.30 1.72
C VAL A 201 -1.32 -4.53 2.57
N ILE A 202 -2.00 -4.37 3.70
CA ILE A 202 -2.42 -5.51 4.55
C ILE A 202 -3.36 -6.44 3.78
N VAL A 203 -4.35 -5.88 3.08
CA VAL A 203 -5.28 -6.68 2.26
C VAL A 203 -4.50 -7.45 1.21
N GLN A 204 -3.58 -6.79 0.49
CA GLN A 204 -2.73 -7.45 -0.51
C GLN A 204 -1.91 -8.60 0.09
N LEU A 205 -1.26 -8.39 1.24
CA LEU A 205 -0.47 -9.41 1.92
C LEU A 205 -1.34 -10.60 2.36
N MET A 206 -2.52 -10.33 2.91
CA MET A 206 -3.48 -11.37 3.31
C MET A 206 -3.97 -12.17 2.09
N THR A 207 -4.34 -11.49 1.00
CA THR A 207 -4.74 -12.15 -0.25
C THR A 207 -3.62 -13.02 -0.80
N THR A 208 -2.37 -12.53 -0.80
CA THR A 208 -1.21 -13.30 -1.27
C THR A 208 -0.98 -14.53 -0.39
N GLY A 209 -1.04 -14.38 0.94
CA GLY A 209 -0.88 -15.48 1.89
C GLY A 209 -1.97 -16.56 1.74
N ILE A 210 -3.24 -16.15 1.64
CA ILE A 210 -4.37 -17.07 1.42
C ILE A 210 -4.23 -17.80 0.08
N VAL A 211 -3.85 -17.11 -1.00
CA VAL A 211 -3.69 -17.76 -2.30
C VAL A 211 -2.53 -18.75 -2.29
N SER A 212 -1.42 -18.43 -1.62
CA SER A 212 -0.28 -19.35 -1.51
C SER A 212 -0.58 -20.64 -0.74
N THR A 213 -1.57 -20.64 0.18
CA THR A 213 -1.95 -21.85 0.92
C THR A 213 -3.02 -22.68 0.21
N LEU A 214 -3.84 -22.04 -0.62
CA LEU A 214 -4.97 -22.70 -1.29
C LEU A 214 -4.63 -23.20 -2.71
N LEU A 215 -3.64 -22.61 -3.39
CA LEU A 215 -3.31 -22.94 -4.77
C LEU A 215 -1.91 -23.57 -4.89
N PRO A 216 -1.70 -24.48 -5.86
CA PRO A 216 -0.38 -25.02 -6.15
C PRO A 216 0.64 -23.93 -6.54
N GLU A 217 1.90 -24.18 -6.19
CA GLU A 217 3.03 -23.36 -6.62
C GLU A 217 3.10 -23.27 -8.14
N GLY A 218 3.37 -22.07 -8.67
CA GLY A 218 3.45 -21.80 -10.11
C GLY A 218 2.11 -21.49 -10.78
N SER A 219 0.99 -21.42 -10.03
CA SER A 219 -0.28 -20.98 -10.60
C SER A 219 -0.16 -19.56 -11.20
N PRO A 220 -0.83 -19.26 -12.34
CA PRO A 220 -0.81 -17.92 -12.94
C PRO A 220 -1.25 -16.82 -11.96
N LEU A 221 -2.21 -17.13 -11.08
CA LEU A 221 -2.68 -16.20 -10.06
C LEU A 221 -1.59 -15.88 -9.01
N GLN A 222 -0.80 -16.87 -8.60
CA GLN A 222 0.32 -16.65 -7.69
C GLN A 222 1.40 -15.75 -8.33
N THR A 223 1.66 -15.93 -9.63
CA THR A 223 2.60 -15.08 -10.39
C THR A 223 2.10 -13.63 -10.45
N VAL A 224 0.83 -13.43 -10.78
CA VAL A 224 0.20 -12.09 -10.82
C VAL A 224 0.26 -11.43 -9.44
N LEU A 225 -0.07 -12.17 -8.36
CA LEU A 225 -0.03 -11.63 -7.01
C LEU A 225 1.40 -11.30 -6.54
N GLY A 226 2.40 -12.07 -6.98
CA GLY A 226 3.81 -11.74 -6.77
C GLY A 226 4.17 -10.38 -7.37
N VAL A 227 3.76 -10.11 -8.62
CA VAL A 227 3.99 -8.82 -9.30
C VAL A 227 3.28 -7.65 -8.60
N THR A 228 2.13 -7.90 -7.98
CA THR A 228 1.43 -6.87 -7.19
C THR A 228 2.13 -6.48 -5.88
N GLY A 229 3.28 -7.09 -5.53
CA GLY A 229 4.15 -6.64 -4.44
C GLY A 229 4.59 -5.17 -4.55
N ILE A 230 4.53 -4.58 -5.75
CA ILE A 230 4.75 -3.15 -6.02
C ILE A 230 3.83 -2.24 -5.17
N ILE A 231 2.67 -2.75 -4.73
CA ILE A 231 1.69 -2.03 -3.90
C ILE A 231 2.30 -1.51 -2.59
N ILE A 232 3.39 -2.11 -2.09
CA ILE A 232 4.05 -1.61 -0.87
C ILE A 232 4.63 -0.19 -1.03
N ASN A 233 4.91 0.26 -2.26
CA ASN A 233 5.26 1.65 -2.57
C ASN A 233 4.14 2.66 -2.28
N LEU A 234 2.90 2.21 -2.08
CA LEU A 234 1.80 3.08 -1.71
C LEU A 234 2.05 3.74 -0.34
N ILE A 235 2.79 3.09 0.56
CA ILE A 235 3.14 3.63 1.88
C ILE A 235 3.97 4.92 1.75
N PRO A 236 5.17 4.92 1.13
CA PRO A 236 5.95 6.15 0.96
C PRO A 236 5.20 7.20 0.15
N ILE A 237 4.46 6.81 -0.90
CA ILE A 237 3.68 7.77 -1.69
C ILE A 237 2.62 8.47 -0.82
N ALA A 238 1.87 7.71 -0.01
CA ALA A 238 0.87 8.28 0.89
C ALA A 238 1.50 9.17 1.97
N ILE A 239 2.66 8.80 2.48
CA ILE A 239 3.43 9.61 3.42
C ILE A 239 3.87 10.93 2.77
N TYR A 240 4.37 10.88 1.53
CA TYR A 240 4.75 12.06 0.79
C TYR A 240 3.57 13.01 0.61
N ILE A 241 2.43 12.50 0.15
CA ILE A 241 1.19 13.27 -0.02
C ILE A 241 0.74 13.88 1.32
N ALA A 242 0.79 13.10 2.40
CA ALA A 242 0.42 13.56 3.74
C ALA A 242 1.35 14.67 4.28
N ILE A 243 2.67 14.53 4.12
CA ILE A 243 3.66 15.49 4.63
C ILE A 243 3.71 16.75 3.76
N SER A 244 3.73 16.60 2.44
CA SER A 244 3.77 17.71 1.48
C SER A 244 2.47 18.53 1.46
N ARG A 245 1.42 18.05 2.11
CA ARG A 245 0.07 18.64 2.14
C ARG A 245 -0.60 18.77 0.77
N HIS A 246 -0.09 18.10 -0.25
CA HIS A 246 -0.72 18.07 -1.57
C HIS A 246 -1.98 17.20 -1.51
N GLY A 247 -3.14 17.72 -1.94
CA GLY A 247 -4.36 16.92 -2.04
C GLY A 247 -4.93 16.36 -0.72
N LEU A 248 -4.58 16.96 0.43
CA LEU A 248 -5.00 16.47 1.75
C LEU A 248 -6.54 16.31 1.85
N TYR A 249 -7.30 17.18 1.19
CA TYR A 249 -8.77 17.18 1.17
C TYR A 249 -9.39 16.16 0.21
N ASP A 250 -8.67 15.72 -0.82
CA ASP A 250 -9.18 14.80 -1.84
C ASP A 250 -9.15 13.32 -1.41
N ILE A 251 -8.54 13.00 -0.25
CA ILE A 251 -8.48 11.62 0.26
C ILE A 251 -9.86 10.98 0.40
N GLY A 252 -10.89 11.77 0.73
CA GLY A 252 -12.26 11.28 0.79
C GLY A 252 -12.72 10.67 -0.55
N ARG A 253 -12.31 11.28 -1.68
CA ARG A 253 -12.64 10.82 -3.03
C ARG A 253 -11.88 9.55 -3.39
N VAL A 254 -10.57 9.52 -3.10
CA VAL A 254 -9.72 8.35 -3.40
C VAL A 254 -10.20 7.13 -2.63
N VAL A 255 -10.49 7.28 -1.34
CA VAL A 255 -11.01 6.18 -0.50
C VAL A 255 -12.36 5.70 -1.03
N SER A 256 -13.30 6.60 -1.34
CA SER A 256 -14.65 6.24 -1.80
C SER A 256 -14.61 5.50 -3.14
N ARG A 257 -13.79 5.96 -4.09
CA ARG A 257 -13.58 5.26 -5.37
C ARG A 257 -12.92 3.90 -5.17
N THR A 258 -11.94 3.81 -4.28
CA THR A 258 -11.26 2.53 -3.99
C THR A 258 -12.21 1.52 -3.37
N ILE A 259 -13.04 1.93 -2.41
CA ILE A 259 -14.07 1.06 -1.81
C ILE A 259 -15.08 0.63 -2.89
N THR A 260 -15.50 1.55 -3.75
CA THR A 260 -16.42 1.26 -4.85
C THR A 260 -15.84 0.21 -5.79
N TYR A 261 -14.61 0.40 -6.26
CA TYR A 261 -13.93 -0.56 -7.12
C TYR A 261 -13.63 -1.88 -6.40
N ALA A 262 -13.33 -1.85 -5.10
CA ALA A 262 -13.16 -3.07 -4.31
C ALA A 262 -14.46 -3.88 -4.22
N ILE A 263 -15.61 -3.23 -3.96
CA ILE A 263 -16.92 -3.88 -3.94
C ILE A 263 -17.26 -4.46 -5.30
N VAL A 264 -17.06 -3.68 -6.36
CA VAL A 264 -17.24 -4.12 -7.75
C VAL A 264 -16.40 -5.36 -8.04
N LEU A 265 -15.11 -5.32 -7.70
CA LEU A 265 -14.17 -6.41 -7.93
C LEU A 265 -14.57 -7.67 -7.16
N VAL A 266 -14.97 -7.54 -5.89
CA VAL A 266 -15.46 -8.67 -5.08
C VAL A 266 -16.73 -9.27 -5.69
N ALA A 267 -17.67 -8.43 -6.14
CA ALA A 267 -18.89 -8.90 -6.79
C ALA A 267 -18.59 -9.67 -8.08
N VAL A 268 -17.67 -9.16 -8.89
CA VAL A 268 -17.15 -9.83 -10.09
C VAL A 268 -16.57 -11.21 -9.76
N ILE A 269 -15.68 -11.27 -8.77
CA ILE A 269 -15.02 -12.52 -8.36
C ILE A 269 -16.05 -13.52 -7.85
N ALA A 270 -17.01 -13.07 -7.04
CA ALA A 270 -18.07 -13.93 -6.51
C ALA A 270 -18.96 -14.51 -7.62
N VAL A 271 -19.33 -13.71 -8.61
CA VAL A 271 -20.12 -14.16 -9.77
C VAL A 271 -19.34 -15.16 -10.61
N TYR A 272 -18.06 -14.87 -10.90
CA TYR A 272 -17.18 -15.79 -11.62
C TYR A 272 -17.04 -17.13 -10.88
N ALA A 273 -16.69 -17.10 -9.60
CA ALA A 273 -16.54 -18.29 -8.77
C ALA A 273 -17.85 -19.08 -8.67
N GLY A 274 -18.98 -18.40 -8.45
CA GLY A 274 -20.30 -19.02 -8.42
C GLY A 274 -20.67 -19.71 -9.73
N THR A 275 -20.31 -19.10 -10.87
CA THR A 275 -20.55 -19.68 -12.21
C THR A 275 -19.70 -20.93 -12.44
N VAL A 276 -18.40 -20.85 -12.12
CA VAL A 276 -17.47 -22.00 -12.27
C VAL A 276 -17.89 -23.17 -11.38
N ILE A 277 -18.20 -22.90 -10.10
CA ILE A 277 -18.62 -23.93 -9.14
C ILE A 277 -19.99 -24.51 -9.52
N GLY A 278 -20.94 -23.66 -9.89
CA GLY A 278 -22.30 -24.09 -10.24
C GLY A 278 -22.37 -24.91 -11.53
N ILE A 279 -21.55 -24.60 -12.53
CA ILE A 279 -21.48 -25.38 -13.77
C ILE A 279 -20.66 -26.65 -13.56
N GLY A 280 -19.56 -26.57 -12.81
CA GLY A 280 -18.70 -27.72 -12.50
C GLY A 280 -19.39 -28.81 -11.66
N SER A 281 -20.41 -28.46 -10.87
CA SER A 281 -21.19 -29.43 -10.08
C SER A 281 -22.30 -30.13 -10.87
N LEU A 282 -22.66 -29.62 -12.05
CA LEU A 282 -23.77 -30.14 -12.86
C LEU A 282 -23.33 -31.00 -14.06
N LEU A 283 -22.04 -31.06 -14.39
CA LEU A 283 -21.54 -31.74 -15.60
C LEU A 283 -20.39 -32.72 -15.30
N PRO A 284 -20.45 -33.98 -15.79
CA PRO A 284 -19.34 -34.94 -15.72
C PRO A 284 -18.11 -34.55 -16.57
N SER A 285 -16.96 -35.00 -16.09
CA SER A 285 -15.59 -34.49 -16.34
C SER A 285 -14.95 -34.73 -17.73
N ASP A 286 -15.66 -35.24 -18.75
CA ASP A 286 -15.01 -35.84 -19.94
C ASP A 286 -15.17 -35.06 -21.26
N SER A 287 -15.52 -33.77 -21.23
CA SER A 287 -15.62 -32.94 -22.45
C SER A 287 -14.99 -31.55 -22.25
N PRO A 288 -14.30 -30.97 -23.26
CA PRO A 288 -13.73 -29.62 -23.21
C PRO A 288 -14.76 -28.48 -23.44
N VAL A 289 -15.98 -28.83 -23.87
CA VAL A 289 -17.07 -27.88 -24.18
C VAL A 289 -17.63 -27.13 -22.95
N PRO A 290 -17.76 -27.73 -21.74
CA PRO A 290 -18.27 -27.07 -20.55
C PRO A 290 -17.38 -25.93 -20.04
N VAL A 291 -16.06 -26.02 -20.24
CA VAL A 291 -15.09 -24.98 -19.83
C VAL A 291 -15.20 -23.73 -20.72
N ALA A 292 -15.37 -23.93 -22.03
CA ALA A 292 -15.60 -22.84 -22.97
C ALA A 292 -16.95 -22.15 -22.73
N ALA A 293 -18.01 -22.95 -22.51
CA ALA A 293 -19.35 -22.42 -22.21
C ALA A 293 -19.41 -21.68 -20.87
N SER A 294 -18.76 -22.19 -19.81
CA SER A 294 -18.72 -21.53 -18.50
C SER A 294 -17.96 -20.21 -18.53
N THR A 295 -16.87 -20.13 -19.30
CA THR A 295 -16.10 -18.90 -19.50
C THR A 295 -16.92 -17.83 -20.24
N LEU A 296 -17.66 -18.22 -21.29
CA LEU A 296 -18.53 -17.34 -22.07
C LEU A 296 -19.71 -16.81 -21.26
N LEU A 297 -20.34 -17.67 -20.45
CA LEU A 297 -21.47 -17.30 -19.60
C LEU A 297 -21.03 -16.38 -18.44
N ALA A 298 -19.88 -16.65 -17.83
CA ALA A 298 -19.28 -15.77 -16.83
C ALA A 298 -18.97 -14.37 -17.42
N ALA A 299 -18.44 -14.31 -18.65
CA ALA A 299 -18.19 -13.06 -19.36
C ALA A 299 -19.49 -12.29 -19.70
N ALA A 300 -20.57 -12.99 -20.04
CA ALA A 300 -21.86 -12.37 -20.36
C ALA A 300 -22.55 -11.76 -19.12
N VAL A 301 -22.41 -12.37 -17.95
CA VAL A 301 -23.00 -11.88 -16.69
C VAL A 301 -22.16 -10.76 -16.06
N PHE A 302 -20.86 -10.71 -16.34
CA PHE A 302 -19.92 -9.72 -15.83
C PHE A 302 -20.29 -8.27 -16.18
N LEU A 303 -20.50 -7.96 -17.46
CA LEU A 303 -20.78 -6.59 -17.92
C LEU A 303 -22.05 -5.93 -17.33
N PRO A 304 -23.21 -6.60 -17.25
CA PRO A 304 -24.42 -5.96 -16.73
C PRO A 304 -24.37 -5.71 -15.22
N ILE A 305 -23.67 -6.56 -14.45
CA ILE A 305 -23.50 -6.38 -13.00
C ILE A 305 -22.57 -5.20 -12.72
N LEU A 306 -21.44 -5.11 -13.43
CA LEU A 306 -20.49 -3.99 -13.34
C LEU A 306 -21.21 -2.64 -13.45
N ARG A 307 -22.02 -2.49 -14.51
CA ARG A 307 -22.79 -1.27 -14.79
C ARG A 307 -23.86 -0.96 -13.74
N THR A 308 -24.38 -1.98 -13.04
CA THR A 308 -25.46 -1.79 -12.05
C THR A 308 -24.91 -1.38 -10.70
N VAL A 309 -23.75 -1.92 -10.32
CA VAL A 309 -23.05 -1.57 -9.09
C VAL A 309 -22.49 -0.14 -9.18
N GLU A 310 -21.85 0.23 -10.29
CA GLU A 310 -21.40 1.62 -10.56
C GLU A 310 -22.54 2.63 -10.37
N ARG A 311 -23.67 2.41 -11.06
CA ARG A 311 -24.86 3.29 -10.98
C ARG A 311 -25.47 3.40 -9.58
N ARG A 312 -25.35 2.38 -8.73
CA ARG A 312 -25.89 2.42 -7.36
C ARG A 312 -24.93 3.06 -6.36
N LEU A 313 -23.63 2.96 -6.58
CA LEU A 313 -22.60 3.53 -5.69
C LEU A 313 -22.37 5.02 -5.96
N ASP A 314 -22.37 5.45 -7.23
CA ASP A 314 -22.30 6.88 -7.58
C ASP A 314 -23.44 7.67 -6.91
N ARG A 315 -24.61 7.05 -6.83
CA ARG A 315 -25.81 7.62 -6.19
C ARG A 315 -25.73 7.73 -4.66
N ARG A 316 -24.87 6.94 -4.00
CA ARG A 316 -24.80 6.82 -2.53
C ARG A 316 -23.62 7.58 -1.92
N PHE A 317 -22.51 7.73 -2.66
CA PHE A 317 -21.24 8.25 -2.11
C PHE A 317 -20.72 9.54 -2.75
N ASP A 318 -21.23 9.99 -3.90
CA ASP A 318 -20.86 11.26 -4.56
C ASP A 318 -22.05 12.25 -4.60
N ARG A 319 -22.84 12.25 -3.52
CA ARG A 319 -24.07 13.05 -3.36
C ARG A 319 -23.91 14.55 -3.72
N PRO A 320 -22.81 15.24 -3.36
CA PRO A 320 -22.65 16.65 -3.72
C PRO A 320 -22.47 16.90 -5.23
N ARG A 321 -22.00 15.91 -5.98
CA ARG A 321 -21.66 16.05 -7.41
C ARG A 321 -22.77 15.56 -8.33
N TYR A 322 -23.52 14.52 -7.94
CA TYR A 322 -24.73 14.14 -8.67
C TYR A 322 -25.76 15.28 -8.64
N ASP A 323 -25.85 16.02 -7.53
CA ASP A 323 -26.70 17.21 -7.47
C ASP A 323 -26.15 18.33 -8.37
N ALA A 324 -24.83 18.55 -8.44
CA ALA A 324 -24.25 19.58 -9.31
C ALA A 324 -24.39 19.28 -10.82
N GLU A 325 -24.12 18.04 -11.25
CA GLU A 325 -24.26 17.63 -12.65
C GLU A 325 -25.74 17.55 -13.05
N ARG A 326 -26.64 17.08 -12.17
CA ARG A 326 -28.09 17.11 -12.42
C ARG A 326 -28.64 18.53 -12.51
N ILE A 327 -28.16 19.46 -11.68
CA ILE A 327 -28.56 20.88 -11.75
C ILE A 327 -28.07 21.52 -13.05
N VAL A 328 -26.85 21.18 -13.51
CA VAL A 328 -26.31 21.67 -14.79
C VAL A 328 -27.05 21.05 -15.99
N ASP A 329 -27.41 19.77 -15.93
CA ASP A 329 -28.17 19.09 -16.97
C ASP A 329 -29.65 19.54 -17.00
N GLU A 330 -30.29 19.77 -15.84
CA GLU A 330 -31.62 20.40 -15.76
C GLU A 330 -31.60 21.83 -16.28
N PHE A 331 -30.55 22.60 -15.97
CA PHE A 331 -30.38 23.95 -16.49
C PHE A 331 -30.11 23.95 -18.00
N GLY A 332 -29.28 23.03 -18.49
CA GLY A 332 -29.01 22.84 -19.92
C GLY A 332 -30.26 22.42 -20.70
N ALA A 333 -31.12 21.59 -20.10
CA ALA A 333 -32.39 21.19 -20.66
C ALA A 333 -33.45 22.32 -20.63
N HIS A 334 -33.46 23.18 -19.61
CA HIS A 334 -34.34 24.36 -19.56
C HIS A 334 -33.93 25.43 -20.59
N VAL A 335 -32.62 25.68 -20.75
CA VAL A 335 -32.11 26.71 -21.68
C VAL A 335 -32.26 26.31 -23.16
N GLN A 336 -32.40 25.02 -23.47
CA GLN A 336 -32.68 24.57 -24.84
C GLN A 336 -34.15 24.73 -25.27
N VAL A 337 -35.08 24.99 -24.35
CA VAL A 337 -36.53 24.96 -24.66
C VAL A 337 -37.17 26.35 -24.65
N ASP A 338 -36.67 27.33 -23.90
CA ASP A 338 -37.20 28.70 -23.91
C ASP A 338 -36.09 29.76 -24.00
N VAL A 339 -35.92 30.33 -25.20
CA VAL A 339 -35.06 31.50 -25.42
C VAL A 339 -35.94 32.75 -25.40
N ASP A 340 -36.23 33.24 -24.19
CA ASP A 340 -36.63 34.64 -23.98
C ASP A 340 -35.59 35.34 -23.08
N PRO A 341 -34.75 36.23 -23.62
CA PRO A 341 -33.63 36.85 -22.90
C PRO A 341 -34.00 37.65 -21.64
N LEU A 342 -35.28 37.96 -21.43
CA LEU A 342 -35.77 38.78 -20.31
C LEU A 342 -36.18 37.97 -19.07
N THR A 343 -36.31 36.63 -19.16
CA THR A 343 -36.75 35.76 -18.05
C THR A 343 -35.66 34.84 -17.50
N THR A 344 -34.57 34.60 -18.24
CA THR A 344 -33.51 33.65 -17.84
C THR A 344 -32.53 34.22 -16.79
N VAL A 345 -32.37 35.54 -16.74
CA VAL A 345 -31.38 36.22 -15.87
C VAL A 345 -31.71 36.09 -14.37
N PRO A 346 -32.97 36.26 -13.91
CA PRO A 346 -33.34 36.05 -12.51
C PRO A 346 -33.18 34.58 -12.07
N GLU A 347 -33.49 33.62 -12.94
CA GLU A 347 -33.45 32.19 -12.60
C GLU A 347 -32.02 31.66 -12.47
N LEU A 348 -31.12 32.05 -13.38
CA LEU A 348 -29.70 31.71 -13.28
C LEU A 348 -29.10 32.29 -11.99
N ARG A 349 -29.45 33.52 -11.62
CA ARG A 349 -29.00 34.13 -10.37
C ARG A 349 -29.54 33.38 -9.14
N ALA A 350 -30.82 33.01 -9.14
CA ALA A 350 -31.44 32.28 -8.04
C ALA A 350 -30.85 30.86 -7.88
N ALA A 351 -30.52 30.18 -8.99
CA ALA A 351 -29.86 28.88 -8.98
C ALA A 351 -28.42 28.99 -8.43
N VAL A 352 -27.68 30.00 -8.85
CA VAL A 352 -26.31 30.29 -8.35
C VAL A 352 -26.32 30.66 -6.87
N GLU A 353 -27.28 31.48 -6.43
CA GLU A 353 -27.44 31.85 -5.01
C GLU A 353 -27.83 30.63 -4.14
N ARG A 354 -28.70 29.73 -4.62
CA ARG A 354 -29.06 28.49 -3.92
C ARG A 354 -27.92 27.49 -3.85
N SER A 355 -27.15 27.37 -4.92
CA SER A 355 -26.20 26.27 -5.08
C SER A 355 -24.80 26.62 -4.56
N LEU A 356 -24.41 27.90 -4.58
CA LEU A 356 -23.05 28.31 -4.27
C LEU A 356 -22.93 29.30 -3.10
N GLN A 357 -24.06 29.85 -2.59
CA GLN A 357 -24.10 30.91 -1.57
C GLN A 357 -22.97 31.97 -1.72
N PRO A 358 -22.77 32.54 -2.92
CA PRO A 358 -21.69 33.48 -3.13
C PRO A 358 -21.96 34.81 -2.42
N VAL A 359 -20.89 35.47 -1.97
CA VAL A 359 -20.97 36.78 -1.28
C VAL A 359 -21.30 37.92 -2.27
N ALA A 360 -21.04 37.75 -3.57
CA ALA A 360 -21.49 38.66 -4.63
C ALA A 360 -21.51 37.96 -6.00
N VAL A 361 -22.47 38.32 -6.85
CA VAL A 361 -22.57 37.90 -8.26
C VAL A 361 -22.76 39.15 -9.12
N GLY A 362 -21.94 39.31 -10.15
CA GLY A 362 -22.06 40.39 -11.14
C GLY A 362 -22.05 39.82 -12.56
N MET A 363 -22.94 40.33 -13.41
CA MET A 363 -23.03 39.94 -14.83
C MET A 363 -22.83 41.17 -15.71
N TRP A 364 -21.94 41.06 -16.70
CA TRP A 364 -21.72 42.08 -17.71
C TRP A 364 -22.35 41.62 -19.03
N LEU A 365 -23.33 42.37 -19.49
CA LEU A 365 -23.90 42.21 -20.83
C LEU A 365 -23.08 43.08 -21.79
N ARG A 366 -22.72 42.54 -22.95
CA ARG A 366 -21.99 43.26 -24.01
C ARG A 366 -22.93 43.61 -25.15
#